data_AF-A0A1J5IG61-F1
#
_entry.id   AF-A0A1J5IG61-F1
#
_cell.length_a   1.000
_cell.length_b   1.000
_cell.length_c   1.000
_cell.angle_alpha   90.00
_cell.angle_beta   90.00
_cell.angle_gamma   90.00
#
_symmetry.space_group_name_H-M   'P 1'
#
loop_
_entity.id
_entity.type
_entity.pdbx_description
1 polymer ?
#
loop_
_entity_poly.entity_id
_entity_poly.type
_entity_poly.pdbx_seq_one_letter_code
_entity_poly.pdbx_strand_id
1 'polypeptide(L)'
;MSSLDLQTPKLEAYQQIYGNGSAFNDLKKTAREDQQAALRPVAEQFEAMFLNQILKQARKVKFDEGFMDGEGSEFYKDWYDQQLSQNLATKGSLGLADKIVEQLSQKMPTMSAEQYHQQLINNKEKAQSDLKELSKTQQTTADRLALRELQ
;
A
#
# COMPACT_ATOMS: atom_id res chain seq x y z
N MET A 1 -21.40 -35.14 -34.88
CA MET A 1 -20.34 -34.13 -34.77
C MET A 1 -20.98 -32.91 -34.15
N SER A 2 -20.90 -32.78 -32.82
CA SER A 2 -21.51 -31.67 -32.09
C SER A 2 -20.71 -30.40 -32.37
N SER A 3 -21.40 -29.37 -32.86
CA SER A 3 -20.87 -28.02 -32.96
C SER A 3 -20.31 -27.60 -31.61
N LEU A 4 -19.04 -27.20 -31.61
CA LEU A 4 -18.35 -26.63 -30.47
C LEU A 4 -19.05 -25.31 -30.16
N ASP A 5 -19.98 -25.32 -29.20
CA ASP A 5 -20.61 -24.12 -28.68
C ASP A 5 -19.51 -23.27 -28.05
N LEU A 6 -19.04 -22.27 -28.80
CA LEU A 6 -18.16 -21.22 -28.30
C LEU A 6 -19.01 -20.36 -27.37
N GLN A 7 -19.10 -20.80 -26.12
CA GLN A 7 -19.80 -20.11 -25.06
C GLN A 7 -19.07 -18.78 -24.84
N THR A 8 -19.61 -17.72 -25.44
CA THR A 8 -19.12 -16.35 -25.25
C THR A 8 -19.08 -16.08 -23.75
N PRO A 9 -17.92 -15.67 -23.20
CA PRO A 9 -17.84 -15.37 -21.77
C PRO A 9 -18.89 -14.31 -21.45
N LYS A 10 -19.80 -14.64 -20.52
CA LYS A 10 -20.88 -13.75 -20.10
C LYS A 10 -20.29 -12.40 -19.65
N LEU A 11 -21.01 -11.31 -19.92
CA LEU A 11 -20.68 -9.95 -19.45
C LEU A 11 -20.38 -9.87 -17.93
N GLU A 12 -20.85 -10.85 -17.14
CA GLU A 12 -20.54 -11.01 -15.72
C GLU A 12 -19.03 -11.17 -15.45
N ALA A 13 -18.28 -11.88 -16.30
CA ALA A 13 -16.83 -12.03 -16.17
C ALA A 13 -16.10 -10.69 -16.36
N TYR A 14 -16.64 -9.80 -17.20
CA TYR A 14 -16.09 -8.46 -17.43
C TYR A 14 -16.23 -7.57 -16.18
N GLN A 15 -17.34 -7.68 -15.45
CA GLN A 15 -17.60 -6.86 -14.25
C GLN A 15 -16.63 -7.19 -13.10
N GLN A 16 -16.23 -8.46 -12.95
CA GLN A 16 -15.37 -8.90 -11.86
C GLN A 16 -13.92 -8.37 -11.97
N ILE A 17 -13.41 -8.18 -13.19
CA ILE A 17 -12.06 -7.64 -13.42
C ILE A 17 -11.98 -6.16 -13.02
N TYR A 18 -13.04 -5.38 -13.28
CA TYR A 18 -13.11 -3.95 -12.90
C TYR A 18 -13.58 -3.73 -11.45
N GLY A 19 -14.15 -4.73 -10.79
CA GLY A 19 -14.59 -4.68 -9.39
C GLY A 19 -13.46 -4.54 -8.35
N ASN A 20 -12.20 -4.78 -8.72
CA ASN A 20 -11.06 -4.54 -7.83
C ASN A 20 -10.80 -3.03 -7.62
N GLY A 21 -11.30 -2.16 -8.51
CA GLY A 21 -11.18 -0.71 -8.35
C GLY A 21 -11.97 -0.18 -7.15
N SER A 22 -13.14 -0.74 -6.86
CA SER A 22 -13.92 -0.40 -5.65
C SER A 22 -13.28 -0.97 -4.39
N ALA A 23 -12.82 -2.23 -4.41
CA ALA A 23 -12.11 -2.83 -3.28
C ALA A 23 -10.86 -2.02 -2.90
N PHE A 24 -10.12 -1.51 -3.88
CA PHE A 24 -8.97 -0.63 -3.62
C PHE A 24 -9.37 0.72 -3.01
N ASN A 25 -10.48 1.31 -3.46
CA ASN A 25 -10.98 2.56 -2.88
C ASN A 25 -11.45 2.37 -1.43
N ASP A 26 -12.07 1.24 -1.11
CA ASP A 26 -12.46 0.88 0.24
C ASP A 26 -11.22 0.68 1.13
N LEU A 27 -10.20 -0.03 0.65
CA LEU A 27 -8.92 -0.18 1.36
C LEU A 27 -8.24 1.18 1.59
N LYS A 28 -8.28 2.08 0.61
CA LYS A 28 -7.74 3.43 0.73
C LYS A 28 -8.50 4.25 1.77
N LYS A 29 -9.82 4.07 1.89
CA LYS A 29 -10.64 4.70 2.93
C LYS A 29 -10.28 4.13 4.30
N THR A 30 -10.25 2.82 4.46
CA THR A 30 -9.83 2.16 5.71
C THR A 30 -8.42 2.56 6.12
N ALA A 31 -7.47 2.65 5.19
CA ALA A 31 -6.10 3.09 5.49
C ALA A 31 -6.01 4.54 5.98
N ARG A 32 -7.02 5.39 5.69
CA ARG A 32 -7.09 6.76 6.24
C ARG A 32 -7.67 6.79 7.65
N GLU A 33 -8.57 5.86 7.95
CA GLU A 33 -9.28 5.77 9.23
C GLU A 33 -8.46 4.97 10.26
N ASP A 34 -7.91 3.83 9.83
CA ASP A 34 -7.10 2.91 10.62
C ASP A 34 -6.03 2.25 9.74
N GLN A 35 -4.81 2.79 9.82
CA GLN A 35 -3.66 2.28 9.08
C GLN A 35 -3.28 0.85 9.49
N GLN A 36 -3.48 0.49 10.76
CA GLN A 36 -3.10 -0.80 11.30
C GLN A 36 -4.06 -1.90 10.82
N ALA A 37 -5.37 -1.63 10.86
CA ALA A 37 -6.38 -2.53 10.33
C ALA A 37 -6.27 -2.70 8.81
N ALA A 38 -5.85 -1.65 8.08
CA ALA A 38 -5.66 -1.71 6.63
C ALA A 38 -4.37 -2.42 6.18
N LEU A 39 -3.39 -2.59 7.07
CA LEU A 39 -2.06 -3.06 6.69
C LEU A 39 -2.09 -4.46 6.08
N ARG A 40 -2.77 -5.40 6.74
CA ARG A 40 -2.91 -6.79 6.30
C ARG A 40 -3.61 -6.90 4.93
N PRO A 41 -4.82 -6.32 4.73
CA PRO A 41 -5.52 -6.47 3.47
C PRO A 41 -4.83 -5.74 2.30
N VAL A 42 -4.13 -4.62 2.57
CA VAL A 42 -3.31 -3.95 1.54
C VAL A 42 -2.10 -4.82 1.16
N ALA A 43 -1.45 -5.46 2.13
CA ALA A 43 -0.33 -6.36 1.88
C ALA A 43 -0.75 -7.59 1.06
N GLU A 44 -1.91 -8.18 1.34
CA GLU A 44 -2.47 -9.29 0.56
C GLU A 44 -2.81 -8.87 -0.88
N GLN A 45 -3.39 -7.68 -1.09
CA GLN A 45 -3.64 -7.19 -2.45
C GLN A 45 -2.36 -6.86 -3.22
N PHE A 46 -1.32 -6.38 -2.54
CA PHE A 46 -0.03 -6.20 -3.16
C PHE A 46 0.58 -7.54 -3.61
N GLU A 47 0.52 -8.57 -2.76
CA GLU A 47 0.99 -9.92 -3.11
C GLU A 47 0.22 -10.50 -4.30
N ALA A 48 -1.10 -10.31 -4.35
CA ALA A 48 -1.92 -10.73 -5.50
C ALA A 48 -1.50 -10.03 -6.81
N MET A 49 -1.31 -8.71 -6.79
CA MET A 49 -0.84 -7.96 -7.96
C MET A 49 0.55 -8.43 -8.42
N PHE A 50 1.45 -8.68 -7.48
CA PHE A 50 2.79 -9.16 -7.77
C PHE A 50 2.78 -10.56 -8.39
N LEU A 51 1.99 -11.48 -7.82
CA LEU A 51 1.78 -12.82 -8.38
C LEU A 51 1.20 -12.76 -9.78
N ASN A 52 0.20 -11.90 -10.01
CA ASN A 52 -0.36 -11.71 -11.34
C ASN A 52 0.71 -11.27 -12.34
N GLN A 53 1.57 -10.32 -11.93
CA GLN A 53 2.66 -9.87 -12.76
C GLN A 53 3.66 -10.99 -13.06
N ILE A 54 4.04 -11.80 -12.07
CA ILE A 54 4.92 -12.97 -12.27
C ILE A 54 4.29 -13.94 -13.28
N LEU A 55 3.02 -14.32 -13.09
CA LEU A 55 2.33 -15.28 -13.96
C LEU A 55 2.26 -14.76 -15.41
N LYS A 56 1.96 -13.47 -15.58
CA LYS A 56 1.98 -12.80 -16.88
C LYS A 56 3.36 -12.85 -17.53
N GLN A 57 4.43 -12.52 -16.79
CA GLN A 57 5.79 -12.55 -17.32
C GLN A 57 6.24 -13.98 -17.64
N ALA A 58 5.91 -14.96 -16.81
CA ALA A 58 6.24 -16.37 -17.05
C ALA A 58 5.60 -16.89 -18.35
N ARG A 59 4.38 -16.45 -18.70
CA ARG A 59 3.75 -16.80 -19.97
C ARG A 59 4.38 -16.10 -21.18
N LYS A 60 4.90 -14.88 -21.01
CA LYS A 60 5.66 -14.18 -22.05
C LYS A 60 6.99 -14.87 -22.40
N VAL A 61 7.50 -15.75 -21.53
CA VAL A 61 8.75 -16.50 -21.73
C VAL A 61 8.55 -17.80 -22.53
N LYS A 62 7.35 -18.06 -23.09
CA LYS A 62 7.15 -19.22 -23.96
C LYS A 62 7.81 -19.02 -25.33
N PHE A 63 8.64 -20.00 -25.71
CA PHE A 63 9.49 -20.01 -26.91
C PHE A 63 8.78 -20.37 -28.22
N ASP A 64 7.45 -20.39 -28.28
CA ASP A 64 6.75 -20.94 -29.44
C ASP A 64 5.87 -19.89 -30.11
N GLU A 65 6.33 -19.45 -31.27
CA GLU A 65 5.62 -18.69 -32.29
C GLU A 65 4.49 -19.55 -32.87
N GLY A 66 3.45 -19.80 -32.07
CA GLY A 66 2.32 -20.63 -32.44
C GLY A 66 1.09 -19.78 -32.76
N PHE A 67 0.59 -19.88 -33.99
CA PHE A 67 -0.58 -19.25 -34.61
C PHE A 67 -1.95 -19.39 -33.87
N MET A 68 -1.98 -19.57 -32.54
CA MET A 68 -3.17 -19.73 -31.70
C MET A 68 -3.35 -18.62 -30.64
N ASP A 69 -2.67 -17.49 -30.76
CA ASP A 69 -2.93 -16.29 -29.95
C ASP A 69 -3.97 -15.39 -30.62
N GLY A 70 -5.25 -15.76 -30.47
CA GLY A 70 -6.36 -14.85 -30.74
C GLY A 70 -6.63 -13.94 -29.53
N GLU A 71 -7.11 -12.72 -29.77
CA GLU A 71 -7.41 -11.70 -28.76
C GLU A 71 -8.35 -12.21 -27.63
N GLY A 72 -9.27 -13.13 -27.95
CA GLY A 72 -10.14 -13.79 -26.97
C GLY A 72 -9.43 -14.80 -26.04
N SER A 73 -8.31 -15.38 -26.47
CA SER A 73 -7.49 -16.32 -25.69
C SER A 73 -6.67 -15.57 -24.63
N GLU A 74 -6.13 -14.40 -24.99
CA GLU A 74 -5.38 -13.53 -24.08
C GLU A 74 -6.26 -13.02 -22.93
N PHE A 75 -7.51 -12.67 -23.21
CA PHE A 75 -8.47 -12.27 -22.17
C PHE A 75 -8.73 -13.38 -21.14
N TYR A 76 -9.04 -14.60 -21.59
CA TYR A 76 -9.31 -15.73 -20.69
C TYR A 76 -8.09 -16.07 -19.83
N LYS A 77 -6.92 -16.04 -20.46
CA LYS A 77 -5.62 -16.20 -19.83
C LYS A 77 -5.42 -15.14 -18.73
N ASP A 78 -5.72 -13.88 -18.98
CA ASP A 78 -5.56 -12.80 -18.01
C ASP A 78 -6.54 -12.90 -16.84
N TRP A 79 -7.79 -13.25 -17.11
CA TRP A 79 -8.79 -13.50 -16.07
C TRP A 79 -8.38 -14.67 -15.17
N TYR A 80 -7.93 -15.77 -15.76
CA TYR A 80 -7.46 -16.95 -15.03
C TYR A 80 -6.29 -16.59 -14.10
N ASP A 81 -5.30 -15.86 -14.60
CA ASP A 81 -4.14 -15.45 -13.80
C ASP A 81 -4.55 -14.49 -12.67
N GLN A 82 -5.54 -13.63 -12.88
CA GLN A 82 -6.07 -12.75 -11.83
C GLN A 82 -6.72 -13.59 -10.71
N GLN A 83 -7.65 -14.49 -11.05
CA GLN A 83 -8.30 -15.36 -10.06
C GLN A 83 -7.30 -16.25 -9.32
N LEU A 84 -6.35 -16.82 -10.05
CA LEU A 84 -5.29 -17.64 -9.47
C LEU A 84 -4.42 -16.82 -8.51
N SER A 85 -3.97 -15.64 -8.93
CA SER A 85 -3.15 -14.76 -8.08
C SER A 85 -3.87 -14.34 -6.80
N GLN A 86 -5.16 -14.02 -6.86
CA GLN A 86 -5.97 -13.69 -5.69
C GLN A 86 -6.08 -14.89 -4.74
N ASN A 87 -6.39 -16.08 -5.27
CA ASN A 87 -6.50 -17.29 -4.45
C ASN A 87 -5.18 -17.64 -3.75
N LEU A 88 -4.06 -17.49 -4.46
CA LEU A 88 -2.74 -17.74 -3.93
C LEU A 88 -2.33 -16.71 -2.87
N ALA A 89 -2.60 -15.42 -3.10
CA ALA A 89 -2.31 -14.36 -2.14
C ALA A 89 -3.12 -14.49 -0.84
N THR A 90 -4.43 -14.77 -0.95
CA THR A 90 -5.27 -14.99 0.25
C THR A 90 -4.82 -16.20 1.07
N LYS A 91 -4.19 -17.19 0.43
CA LYS A 91 -3.58 -18.35 1.12
C LYS A 91 -2.19 -18.07 1.69
N GLY A 92 -1.60 -16.91 1.42
CA GLY A 92 -0.23 -16.56 1.84
C GLY A 92 0.84 -17.37 1.11
N SER A 93 0.63 -17.70 -0.16
CA SER A 93 1.47 -18.68 -0.89
C SER A 93 2.94 -18.28 -1.02
N LEU A 94 3.25 -16.97 -1.03
CA LEU A 94 4.62 -16.47 -1.08
C LEU A 94 5.13 -15.93 0.26
N GLY A 95 4.23 -15.66 1.22
CA GLY A 95 4.56 -15.05 2.51
C GLY A 95 5.05 -13.60 2.42
N LEU A 96 4.87 -12.94 1.26
CA LEU A 96 5.28 -11.55 1.06
C LEU A 96 4.38 -10.61 1.85
N ALA A 97 3.07 -10.89 1.89
CA ALA A 97 2.12 -10.13 2.67
C ALA A 97 2.51 -10.10 4.17
N ASP A 98 2.93 -11.25 4.71
CA ASP A 98 3.37 -11.35 6.11
C ASP A 98 4.64 -10.52 6.36
N LYS A 99 5.59 -10.50 5.42
CA LYS A 99 6.80 -9.67 5.52
C LYS A 99 6.51 -8.17 5.43
N ILE A 100 5.56 -7.77 4.59
CA ILE A 100 5.10 -6.39 4.52
C ILE A 100 4.46 -5.97 5.84
N VAL A 101 3.59 -6.81 6.40
CA VAL A 101 2.97 -6.59 7.71
C VAL A 101 4.03 -6.51 8.81
N GLU A 102 4.97 -7.45 8.85
CA GLU A 102 6.05 -7.49 9.85
C GLU A 102 6.90 -6.21 9.81
N GLN A 103 7.34 -5.78 8.63
CA GLN A 103 8.22 -4.62 8.48
C GLN A 103 7.50 -3.29 8.71
N LEU A 104 6.24 -3.17 8.29
CA LEU A 104 5.50 -1.91 8.42
C LEU A 104 4.83 -1.77 9.79
N SER A 105 4.36 -2.86 10.40
CA SER A 105 3.80 -2.81 11.76
C SER A 105 4.83 -2.35 12.80
N GLN A 106 6.10 -2.71 12.63
CA GLN A 106 7.20 -2.25 13.48
C GLN A 106 7.52 -0.76 13.31
N LYS A 107 7.20 -0.19 12.14
CA LYS A 107 7.46 1.21 11.81
C LYS A 107 6.25 2.11 12.03
N MET A 108 5.06 1.54 12.16
CA MET A 108 3.89 2.30 12.52
C MET A 108 3.90 2.57 14.02
N PRO A 109 3.78 3.85 14.44
CA PRO A 109 3.56 4.13 15.84
C PRO A 109 2.28 3.41 16.26
N THR A 110 2.37 2.54 17.27
CA THR A 110 1.25 1.85 17.91
C THR A 110 0.42 2.84 18.75
N MET A 111 0.09 3.98 18.15
CA MET A 111 -0.65 5.07 18.77
C MET A 111 -1.97 5.16 18.04
N SER A 112 -3.07 5.09 18.80
CA SER A 112 -4.40 5.34 18.27
C SER A 112 -4.44 6.69 17.53
N ALA A 113 -5.39 6.86 16.61
CA ALA A 113 -5.56 8.12 15.88
C ALA A 113 -5.61 9.34 16.83
N GLU A 114 -6.21 9.17 18.01
CA GLU A 114 -6.25 10.17 19.09
C GLU A 114 -4.87 10.42 19.72
N GLN A 115 -4.11 9.35 19.98
CA GLN A 115 -2.75 9.46 20.51
C GLN A 115 -1.80 10.11 19.51
N TYR A 116 -1.94 9.84 18.21
CA TYR A 116 -1.16 10.50 17.16
C TYR A 116 -1.46 12.00 17.10
N HIS A 117 -2.74 12.38 17.15
CA HIS A 117 -3.13 13.79 17.17
C HIS A 117 -2.55 14.52 18.39
N GLN A 118 -2.64 13.91 19.57
CA GLN A 118 -2.06 14.49 20.79
C GLN A 118 -0.53 14.56 20.74
N GLN A 119 0.13 13.59 20.12
CA GLN A 119 1.58 13.62 19.96
C GLN A 119 2.03 14.74 19.01
N LEU A 120 1.28 15.01 17.94
CA LEU A 120 1.55 16.14 17.05
C LEU A 120 1.40 17.49 17.76
N ILE A 121 0.39 17.64 18.64
CA ILE A 121 0.18 18.83 19.45
C ILE A 121 1.35 19.01 20.44
N ASN A 122 1.66 17.95 21.20
CA ASN A 122 2.74 17.97 22.20
C ASN A 122 4.11 18.30 21.57
N ASN A 123 4.42 17.73 20.40
CA ASN A 123 5.67 18.00 19.70
C ASN A 123 5.75 19.45 19.22
N LYS A 124 4.63 20.04 18.78
CA LYS A 124 4.54 21.44 18.36
C LYS A 124 4.72 22.39 19.54
N GLU A 125 4.11 22.08 20.69
CA GLU A 125 4.25 22.86 21.92
C GLU A 125 5.67 22.83 22.48
N LYS A 126 6.30 21.64 22.49
CA LYS A 126 7.69 21.48 22.92
C LYS A 126 8.65 22.27 22.03
N ALA A 127 8.50 22.17 20.70
CA ALA A 127 9.30 22.97 19.77
C ALA A 127 9.13 24.49 19.98
N GLN A 128 7.92 24.96 20.31
CA GLN A 128 7.68 26.37 20.61
C GLN A 128 8.27 26.80 21.96
N SER A 129 8.30 25.92 22.95
CA SER A 129 8.95 26.16 24.25
C SER A 129 10.46 26.29 24.09
N ASP A 130 11.08 25.34 23.38
CA ASP A 130 12.52 25.30 23.14
C ASP A 130 12.98 26.56 22.38
N LEU A 131 12.21 26.99 21.37
CA LEU A 131 12.46 28.23 20.62
C LEU A 131 12.36 29.49 21.49
N LYS A 132 11.45 29.51 22.49
CA LYS A 132 11.31 30.64 23.44
C LYS A 132 12.44 30.66 24.48
N GLU A 133 12.93 29.52 24.94
CA GLU A 133 14.08 29.46 25.86
C GLU A 133 15.38 29.87 25.18
N LEU A 134 15.57 29.48 23.92
CA LEU A 134 16.72 29.87 23.11
C LEU A 134 16.78 31.40 22.89
N SER A 135 15.63 32.06 22.70
CA SER A 135 15.60 33.52 22.53
C SER A 135 15.90 34.28 23.84
N LYS A 136 15.40 33.78 24.99
CA LYS A 136 15.65 34.39 26.31
C LYS A 136 17.10 34.28 26.76
N THR A 137 17.74 33.16 26.45
CA THR A 137 19.14 32.90 26.84
C THR A 137 20.13 33.77 26.04
N GLN A 138 19.80 34.07 24.78
CA GLN A 138 20.62 34.97 23.95
C GLN A 138 20.50 36.43 24.40
N GLN A 139 19.30 36.90 24.76
CA GLN A 139 19.10 38.27 25.26
C GLN A 139 19.81 38.51 26.60
N THR A 140 19.66 37.59 27.56
CA THR A 140 20.31 37.71 28.88
C THR A 140 21.84 37.63 28.82
N THR A 141 22.41 36.88 27.87
CA THR A 141 23.86 36.80 27.69
C THR A 141 24.40 38.03 26.99
N ALA A 142 23.71 38.53 25.96
CA ALA A 142 24.06 39.77 25.26
C ALA A 142 24.01 41.00 26.20
N ASP A 143 22.99 41.09 27.05
CA ASP A 143 22.84 42.16 28.04
C ASP A 143 23.99 42.15 29.07
N ARG A 144 24.46 40.96 29.47
CA ARG A 144 25.58 40.82 30.43
C ARG A 144 26.94 41.11 29.80
N LEU A 145 27.11 40.86 28.50
CA LEU A 145 28.32 41.24 27.76
C LEU A 145 28.39 42.75 27.52
N ALA A 146 27.27 43.39 27.15
CA ALA A 146 27.20 44.83 26.92
C ALA A 146 27.48 45.64 28.19
N LEU A 147 27.07 45.16 29.38
CA LEU A 147 27.40 45.82 30.65
C LEU A 147 28.88 45.72 31.05
N ARG A 148 29.63 44.76 30.51
CA ARG A 148 31.04 44.54 30.85
C ARG A 148 32.00 45.41 30.02
N GLU A 149 31.57 45.91 28.86
CA GLU A 149 32.38 46.83 28.03
C GLU A 149 32.32 48.31 28.46
N LEU A 150 31.62 48.62 29.56
CA LEU A 150 31.47 49.99 30.11
C LEU A 150 32.28 50.25 31.39
N GLN A 151 33.21 49.36 31.74
CA GLN A 151 34.16 49.53 32.85
C GLN A 151 35.59 49.49 32.32
#